data_AF-A0A944P098-F1
#
_entry.id   AF-A0A944P098-F1
#
_cell.length_a   1.000
_cell.length_b   1.000
_cell.length_c   1.000
_cell.angle_alpha   90.00
_cell.angle_beta   90.00
_cell.angle_gamma   90.00
#
_symmetry.space_group_name_H-M   'P 1'
#
loop_
_entity.id
_entity.type
_entity.pdbx_description
1 polymer ?
#
loop_
_entity_poly.entity_id
_entity_poly.type
_entity_poly.pdbx_seq_one_letter_code
_entity_poly.pdbx_strand_id
1 'polypeptide(L)'
;MTTSGQTAAALDSTGESRPGAAAPGRGRPGSAASWEDAFALRTVAVDGGHLHWTGATGHRGTPVVAWRGQVETGYRLAFRWHYGREPEGNVRPTCDYPCCLTGGHLADRKIREGGEA
;
A
#
# COMPACT_ATOMS: atom_id res chain seq x y z
N MET A 1 -55.28 -21.07 -25.81
CA MET A 1 -54.24 -21.69 -26.65
C MET A 1 -52.97 -20.89 -26.46
N THR A 2 -51.86 -21.58 -26.15
CA THR A 2 -50.47 -21.07 -26.13
C THR A 2 -50.12 -20.13 -24.96
N THR A 3 -49.05 -20.23 -24.18
CA THR A 3 -48.03 -21.25 -23.86
C THR A 3 -47.17 -20.66 -22.71
N SER A 4 -46.52 -21.53 -21.94
CA SER A 4 -45.24 -21.30 -21.23
C SER A 4 -45.22 -20.29 -20.06
N GLY A 5 -44.72 -20.59 -18.85
CA GLY A 5 -43.80 -21.64 -18.40
C GLY A 5 -42.40 -21.07 -18.12
N GLN A 6 -42.03 -21.01 -16.82
CA GLN A 6 -40.66 -21.00 -16.25
C GLN A 6 -39.81 -19.71 -16.50
N THR A 7 -38.91 -19.22 -15.62
CA THR A 7 -37.98 -19.83 -14.65
C THR A 7 -37.46 -18.82 -13.59
N ALA A 8 -37.16 -19.36 -12.40
CA ALA A 8 -35.97 -19.16 -11.56
C ALA A 8 -35.57 -17.77 -11.00
N ALA A 9 -35.59 -17.71 -9.67
CA ALA A 9 -34.72 -16.89 -8.85
C ALA A 9 -33.24 -17.34 -8.96
N ALA A 10 -32.34 -16.37 -9.13
CA ALA A 10 -30.91 -16.43 -8.84
C ALA A 10 -30.58 -15.10 -8.13
N LEU A 11 -30.44 -15.06 -6.80
CA LEU A 11 -29.23 -15.38 -6.03
C LEU A 11 -28.00 -14.55 -6.46
N ASP A 12 -27.70 -13.56 -5.61
CA ASP A 12 -26.39 -13.14 -5.13
C ASP A 12 -25.19 -13.03 -6.10
N SER A 13 -24.62 -11.81 -6.10
CA SER A 13 -23.19 -11.50 -6.05
C SER A 13 -22.91 -10.25 -6.89
N THR A 14 -23.17 -9.07 -6.32
CA THR A 14 -22.50 -7.86 -6.78
C THR A 14 -21.03 -8.03 -6.43
N GLY A 15 -20.26 -8.57 -7.38
CA GLY A 15 -18.81 -8.57 -7.31
C GLY A 15 -18.34 -7.14 -7.20
N GLU A 16 -17.99 -6.72 -5.99
CA GLU A 16 -17.30 -5.47 -5.73
C GLU A 16 -15.97 -5.53 -6.49
N SER A 17 -15.98 -4.91 -7.68
CA SER A 17 -14.80 -4.56 -8.44
C SER A 17 -13.85 -3.81 -7.52
N ARG A 18 -12.85 -4.52 -7.00
CA ARG A 18 -11.69 -3.92 -6.35
C ARG A 18 -11.12 -2.92 -7.37
N PRO A 19 -11.03 -1.62 -7.06
CA PRO A 19 -10.23 -0.75 -7.91
C PRO A 19 -8.78 -1.22 -7.78
N GLY A 20 -8.32 -1.93 -8.82
CA GLY A 20 -6.91 -2.17 -9.04
C GLY A 20 -6.18 -0.84 -8.98
N ALA A 21 -5.10 -0.81 -8.19
CA ALA A 21 -4.21 0.32 -7.95
C ALA A 21 -4.24 1.34 -9.08
N ALA A 22 -4.90 2.48 -8.83
CA ALA A 22 -4.89 3.60 -9.74
C ALA A 22 -3.44 4.05 -9.91
N ALA A 23 -2.88 3.82 -11.10
CA ALA A 23 -1.61 4.43 -11.48
C ALA A 23 -1.78 5.95 -11.43
N PRO A 24 -1.01 6.71 -10.61
CA PRO A 24 -1.13 8.15 -10.58
C PRO A 24 -0.72 8.72 -11.95
N GLY A 25 -1.53 9.68 -12.40
CA GLY A 25 -1.54 10.22 -13.75
C GLY A 25 -0.21 10.84 -14.20
N ARG A 26 -0.07 10.93 -15.52
CA ARG A 26 1.09 11.49 -16.24
C ARG A 26 1.30 12.97 -15.94
N GLY A 27 1.86 13.28 -14.78
CA GLY A 27 2.53 14.55 -14.50
C GLY A 27 3.82 14.68 -15.31
N ARG A 28 4.32 15.92 -15.45
CA ARG A 28 5.62 16.23 -16.06
C ARG A 28 6.69 15.26 -15.52
N PRO A 29 7.47 14.56 -16.38
CA PRO A 29 8.50 13.65 -15.91
C PRO A 29 9.50 14.42 -15.05
N GLY A 30 9.53 14.12 -13.75
CA GLY A 30 10.58 14.60 -12.83
C GLY A 30 10.12 15.15 -11.48
N SER A 31 8.83 15.47 -11.27
CA SER A 31 8.39 16.02 -9.97
C SER A 31 7.15 15.32 -9.45
N ALA A 32 7.29 14.65 -8.30
CA ALA A 32 6.21 13.93 -7.67
C ALA A 32 5.04 14.86 -7.29
N ALA A 33 3.82 14.48 -7.64
CA ALA A 33 2.62 15.32 -7.43
C ALA A 33 2.03 15.20 -6.01
N SER A 34 2.28 14.09 -5.33
CA SER A 34 1.80 13.78 -3.96
C SER A 34 2.82 12.91 -3.21
N TRP A 35 2.52 12.60 -1.94
CA TRP A 35 3.27 11.60 -1.18
C TRP A 35 3.16 10.21 -1.82
N GLU A 36 1.96 9.79 -2.24
CA GLU A 36 1.78 8.50 -2.95
C GLU A 36 2.60 8.45 -4.22
N ASP A 37 2.60 9.53 -5.01
CA ASP A 37 3.35 9.60 -6.26
C ASP A 37 4.88 9.56 -6.00
N ALA A 38 5.36 10.29 -4.99
CA ALA A 38 6.77 10.29 -4.60
C ALA A 38 7.27 8.92 -4.12
N PHE A 39 6.37 8.15 -3.49
CA PHE A 39 6.59 6.79 -3.03
C PHE A 39 6.51 5.78 -4.19
N ALA A 40 5.49 5.88 -5.04
CA ALA A 40 5.27 5.02 -6.20
C ALA A 40 6.44 5.09 -7.19
N LEU A 41 6.99 6.29 -7.43
CA LEU A 41 8.17 6.47 -8.29
C LEU A 41 9.43 5.75 -7.80
N ARG A 42 9.47 5.32 -6.53
CA ARG A 42 10.64 4.73 -5.87
C ARG A 42 10.35 3.35 -5.30
N THR A 43 9.25 2.75 -5.73
CA THR A 43 8.86 1.41 -5.31
C THR A 43 8.61 0.53 -6.53
N VAL A 44 9.04 -0.72 -6.42
CA VAL A 44 8.85 -1.73 -7.46
C VAL A 44 8.25 -2.96 -6.81
N ALA A 45 7.12 -3.42 -7.33
CA ALA A 45 6.54 -4.69 -6.90
C ALA A 45 7.47 -5.83 -7.34
N VAL A 46 7.76 -6.74 -6.42
CA VAL A 46 8.59 -7.92 -6.69
C VAL A 46 7.82 -9.18 -6.28
N ASP A 47 8.36 -10.34 -6.66
CA ASP A 47 7.76 -11.64 -6.34
C ASP A 47 7.53 -11.81 -4.83
N GLY A 48 6.52 -12.62 -4.45
CA GLY A 48 6.13 -12.82 -3.04
C GLY A 48 5.29 -11.69 -2.45
N GLY A 49 4.78 -10.76 -3.27
CA GLY A 49 3.93 -9.65 -2.80
C GLY A 49 4.71 -8.57 -2.05
N HIS A 50 6.03 -8.52 -2.23
CA HIS A 50 6.88 -7.51 -1.61
C HIS A 50 6.94 -6.24 -2.47
N LEU A 51 7.23 -5.14 -1.79
CA LEU A 51 7.47 -3.85 -2.42
C LEU A 51 8.90 -3.42 -2.13
N HIS A 52 9.75 -3.47 -3.16
CA HIS A 52 11.16 -3.11 -3.09
C HIS A 52 11.33 -1.60 -3.18
N TRP A 53 12.22 -1.05 -2.35
CA TRP A 53 12.54 0.37 -2.32
C TRP A 53 13.79 0.67 -3.16
N THR A 54 13.65 1.57 -4.15
CA THR A 54 14.75 1.99 -5.05
C THR A 54 15.24 3.42 -4.77
N GLY A 55 14.67 4.09 -3.77
CA GLY A 55 14.99 5.48 -3.44
C GLY A 55 16.08 5.65 -2.38
N ALA A 56 16.17 6.86 -1.83
CA ALA A 56 17.12 7.19 -0.78
C ALA A 56 16.79 6.47 0.54
N THR A 57 17.82 6.16 1.31
CA THR A 57 17.71 5.62 2.67
C THR A 57 18.35 6.56 3.67
N GLY A 58 17.78 6.67 4.87
CA GLY A 58 18.40 7.37 5.99
C GLY A 58 19.65 6.63 6.50
N HIS A 59 20.31 7.21 7.51
CA HIS A 59 21.58 6.71 8.07
C HIS A 59 21.54 5.23 8.50
N ARG A 60 20.38 4.72 8.94
CA ARG A 60 20.21 3.33 9.39
C ARG A 60 19.66 2.40 8.30
N GLY A 61 19.69 2.80 7.03
CA GLY A 61 19.11 2.04 5.92
C GLY A 61 17.58 2.15 5.81
N THR A 62 16.92 2.95 6.65
CA THR A 62 15.47 3.16 6.61
C THR A 62 15.07 3.88 5.31
N PRO A 63 14.13 3.34 4.51
CA PRO A 63 13.59 4.03 3.34
C PRO A 63 13.01 5.41 3.70
N VAL A 64 13.41 6.45 2.97
CA VAL A 64 12.91 7.82 3.18
C VAL A 64 12.33 8.39 1.90
N VAL A 65 11.12 8.94 2.00
CA VAL A 65 10.45 9.67 0.93
C VAL A 65 10.63 11.15 1.21
N ALA A 66 11.13 11.89 0.23
CA ALA A 66 11.21 13.35 0.27
C ALA A 66 10.19 13.94 -0.72
N TRP A 67 9.34 14.83 -0.23
CA TRP A 67 8.36 15.54 -1.04
C TRP A 67 8.12 16.95 -0.51
N ARG A 68 8.19 17.96 -1.39
CA ARG A 68 7.98 19.39 -1.07
C ARG A 68 8.79 19.88 0.14
N GLY A 69 10.06 19.47 0.25
CA GLY A 69 10.95 19.85 1.34
C GLY A 69 10.67 19.17 2.67
N GLN A 70 9.68 18.27 2.73
CA GLN A 70 9.41 17.42 3.87
C GLN A 70 9.99 16.02 3.63
N VAL A 71 10.36 15.34 4.71
CA VAL A 71 10.90 13.98 4.67
C VAL A 71 10.11 13.10 5.62
N GLU A 72 9.61 11.99 5.12
CA GLU A 72 8.87 10.96 5.86
C GLU A 72 9.50 9.59 5.60
N THR A 73 9.36 8.65 6.53
CA THR A 73 9.82 7.28 6.28
C THR A 73 8.83 6.55 5.38
N GLY A 74 9.34 5.75 4.43
CA GLY A 74 8.49 4.90 3.59
C GLY A 74 7.61 3.96 4.42
N TYR A 75 8.13 3.44 5.54
CA TYR A 75 7.38 2.56 6.45
C TYR A 75 6.13 3.24 7.02
N ARG A 76 6.25 4.47 7.53
CA ARG A 76 5.09 5.19 8.10
C ARG A 76 4.05 5.51 7.04
N LEU A 77 4.47 5.93 5.85
CA LEU A 77 3.56 6.23 4.75
C LEU A 77 2.78 4.98 4.32
N ALA A 78 3.49 3.90 4.01
CA ALA A 78 2.89 2.63 3.62
C ALA A 78 1.95 2.06 4.70
N PHE A 79 2.33 2.16 5.97
CA PHE A 79 1.50 1.75 7.09
C PHE A 79 0.21 2.56 7.16
N ARG A 80 0.30 3.91 7.12
CA ARG A 80 -0.86 4.81 7.17
C ARG A 80 -1.86 4.51 6.06
N TRP A 81 -1.37 4.31 4.83
CA TRP A 81 -2.24 4.02 3.69
C TRP A 81 -2.89 2.64 3.77
N HIS A 82 -2.21 1.66 4.37
CA HIS A 82 -2.75 0.30 4.48
C HIS A 82 -3.75 0.14 5.63
N TYR A 83 -3.43 0.66 6.82
CA TYR A 83 -4.26 0.50 8.02
C TYR A 83 -5.20 1.69 8.27
N GLY A 84 -5.07 2.78 7.53
CA GLY A 84 -5.93 3.96 7.69
C GLY A 84 -5.73 4.71 9.01
N ARG A 85 -4.63 4.46 9.73
CA ARG A 85 -4.31 5.13 11.00
C ARG A 85 -2.84 5.52 11.13
N GLU A 86 -2.57 6.40 12.08
CA GLU A 86 -1.20 6.77 12.47
C GLU A 86 -0.53 5.61 13.23
N PRO A 87 0.67 5.15 12.84
CA PRO A 87 1.39 4.12 13.58
C PRO A 87 1.79 4.56 14.98
N GLU A 88 1.66 3.64 15.92
CA GLU A 88 2.09 3.82 17.30
C GLU A 88 3.53 3.32 17.46
N GLY A 89 4.44 4.24 17.77
CA GLY A 89 5.86 3.95 17.90
C GLY A 89 6.53 3.56 16.56
N ASN A 90 7.48 2.62 16.63
CA ASN A 90 8.31 2.26 15.48
C ASN A 90 7.62 1.24 14.58
N VAL A 91 7.48 1.59 13.30
CA VAL A 91 7.06 0.69 12.22
C VAL A 91 8.26 -0.10 11.72
N ARG A 92 8.09 -1.42 11.62
CA ARG A 92 9.12 -2.34 11.11
C ARG A 92 8.49 -3.36 10.16
N PRO A 93 9.23 -3.81 9.15
CA PRO A 93 8.82 -4.96 8.36
C PRO A 93 8.81 -6.21 9.26
N THR A 94 7.80 -7.07 9.06
CA THR A 94 7.64 -8.38 9.70
C THR A 94 8.06 -9.54 8.80
N CYS A 95 8.29 -9.26 7.51
CA CYS A 95 8.84 -10.21 6.56
C CYS A 95 10.37 -10.13 6.48
N ASP A 96 11.00 -11.19 5.96
CA ASP A 96 12.44 -11.26 5.75
C ASP A 96 12.95 -10.46 4.53
N TYR A 97 12.05 -9.97 3.68
CA TYR A 97 12.46 -9.19 2.50
C TYR A 97 13.07 -7.83 2.91
N PRO A 98 14.29 -7.50 2.44
CA PRO A 98 15.01 -6.32 2.88
C PRO A 98 14.27 -5.04 2.49
N CYS A 99 14.02 -4.19 3.48
CA CYS A 99 13.32 -2.91 3.30
C CYS A 99 11.95 -3.02 2.62
N CYS A 100 11.22 -4.11 2.86
CA CYS A 100 9.87 -4.29 2.32
C CYS A 100 8.94 -3.16 2.77
N LEU A 101 8.26 -2.54 1.80
CA LEU A 101 7.30 -1.47 2.03
C LEU A 101 5.84 -1.88 1.81
N THR A 102 5.57 -3.17 1.61
CA THR A 102 4.20 -3.69 1.50
C THR A 102 3.47 -3.45 2.82
N GLY A 103 2.36 -2.70 2.79
CA GLY A 103 1.60 -2.33 3.99
C GLY A 103 1.26 -3.50 4.92
N GLY A 104 0.80 -4.63 4.36
CA GLY A 104 0.47 -5.84 5.14
C GLY A 104 1.67 -6.58 5.72
N HIS A 105 2.90 -6.23 5.32
CA HIS A 105 4.14 -6.74 5.93
C HIS A 105 4.73 -5.75 6.93
N LEU A 106 4.02 -4.68 7.29
CA LEU A 106 4.49 -3.68 8.25
C LEU A 106 3.71 -3.81 9.55
N ALA A 107 4.42 -3.74 10.66
CA ALA A 107 3.82 -3.69 11.98
C ALA A 107 4.42 -2.54 12.79
N ASP A 108 3.55 -1.75 13.41
CA ASP A 108 3.93 -0.76 14.41
C ASP A 108 4.23 -1.43 15.76
N ARG A 109 4.44 -0.65 16.82
CA ARG A 109 4.70 -1.23 18.14
C ARG A 109 3.48 -2.00 18.65
N LYS A 110 2.28 -1.43 18.51
CA LYS A 110 1.04 -2.04 19.02
C LYS A 110 0.78 -3.41 18.40
N ILE A 111 0.84 -3.53 17.08
CA ILE A 111 0.64 -4.82 16.39
C ILE A 111 1.68 -5.85 16.86
N ARG A 112 2.94 -5.45 16.99
CA ARG A 112 4.01 -6.35 17.46
C ARG A 112 3.85 -6.79 18.91
N GLU A 113 3.16 -6.00 19.73
CA GLU A 113 2.84 -6.31 21.12
C GLU A 113 1.50 -7.07 21.26
N GLY A 114 0.89 -7.50 20.14
CA GLY A 114 -0.34 -8.29 20.12
C GLY A 114 -1.62 -7.45 20.11
N GLY A 115 -1.52 -6.13 19.92
CA GLY A 115 -2.67 -5.27 19.71
C GLY A 115 -3.21 -5.35 18.28
N GLU A 116 -4.43 -4.85 18.09
CA GLU A 116 -5.05 -4.81 16.77
C GLU A 116 -4.49 -3.69 15.89
N ALA A 117 -4.54 -3.94 14.58
CA ALA A 117 -3.93 -3.13 13.56
C ALA A 117 -4.65 -1.83 13.26
#